data_AF-A0A928AHM9-F1
#
_entry.id   AF-A0A928AHM9-F1
#
_cell.length_a   1.000
_cell.length_b   1.000
_cell.length_c   1.000
_cell.angle_alpha   90.00
_cell.angle_beta   90.00
_cell.angle_gamma   90.00
#
_symmetry.space_group_name_H-M   'P 1'
#
loop_
_entity.id
_entity.type
_entity.pdbx_description
1 polymer ?
#
loop_
_entity_poly.entity_id
_entity_poly.type
_entity_poly.pdbx_seq_one_letter_code
_entity_poly.pdbx_strand_id
1 'polypeptide(L)'
;MKKEELIKFIEGELSSEREAIVIAWLNADERNMKYFAMLKALLIAQSMPAGGVTTRGEVNAMKQIIASETPWQRIYNVAKQAIAIVGLTIFILLIITNIHFYLEARKAQMTAVTLNELPDGYKHTIYTEKGVKARIMLPDSSRVMLNGNSKIVFPDRFIGPTREVFIAGEAYFEVTSDSLRPMMVSTAKNFKVEVRGTTFGIKAYDDDDFGRATLLKGRINLLKVNAPTERLHPGESYIIHNNGRIEVDLGENAAKRSLAWVKGKMIFENTPLDRVIIDLERWYGIDIIVKDPVILNYKITATFRNESITQIMDMLQYTSFIEYSMGKNQRRITLQKRQTCSTH
;
A
#
# COMPACT_ATOMS: atom_id res chain seq x y z
N MET A 1 36.55 -64.03 7.03
CA MET A 1 35.49 -64.92 7.53
C MET A 1 36.13 -66.10 8.23
N LYS A 2 35.70 -66.47 9.45
CA LYS A 2 36.28 -67.62 10.17
C LYS A 2 35.70 -68.93 9.61
N LYS A 3 36.52 -69.97 9.47
CA LYS A 3 36.08 -71.30 8.98
C LYS A 3 34.94 -71.87 9.83
N GLU A 4 35.00 -71.67 11.15
CA GLU A 4 33.98 -72.09 12.11
C GLU A 4 32.61 -71.45 11.84
N GLU A 5 32.58 -70.17 11.45
CA GLU A 5 31.33 -69.46 11.12
C GLU A 5 30.72 -70.00 9.81
N LEU A 6 31.56 -70.39 8.85
CA LEU A 6 31.11 -71.02 7.61
C LEU A 6 30.56 -72.44 7.82
N ILE A 7 31.13 -73.21 8.75
CA ILE A 7 30.64 -74.55 9.09
C ILE A 7 29.28 -74.45 9.79
N LYS A 8 29.16 -73.58 10.82
CA LYS A 8 27.88 -73.34 11.48
C LYS A 8 26.80 -72.78 10.54
N PHE A 9 27.21 -72.05 9.51
CA PHE A 9 26.30 -71.59 8.45
C PHE A 9 25.83 -72.73 7.54
N ILE A 10 26.66 -73.75 7.28
CA ILE A 10 26.28 -74.96 6.55
C ILE A 10 25.33 -75.83 7.38
N GLU A 11 25.56 -75.90 8.70
CA GLU A 11 24.76 -76.69 9.64
C GLU A 11 23.43 -76.00 10.03
N GLY A 12 23.29 -74.70 9.77
CA GLY A 12 22.07 -73.94 10.02
C GLY A 12 21.93 -73.43 11.46
N GLU A 13 23.04 -73.30 12.18
CA GLU A 13 23.09 -72.92 13.61
C GLU A 13 23.48 -71.45 13.84
N LEU A 14 23.53 -70.61 12.80
CA LEU A 14 23.90 -69.20 12.91
C LEU A 14 22.69 -68.30 13.24
N SER A 15 22.93 -67.21 13.97
CA SER A 15 21.90 -66.17 14.17
C SER A 15 21.70 -65.35 12.89
N SER A 16 20.49 -64.85 12.66
CA SER A 16 20.11 -64.12 11.43
C SER A 16 21.01 -62.92 11.11
N GLU A 17 21.54 -62.23 12.12
CA GLU A 17 22.50 -61.12 11.95
C GLU A 17 23.86 -61.61 11.42
N ARG A 18 24.37 -62.73 11.95
CA ARG A 18 25.63 -63.34 11.50
C ARG A 18 25.51 -63.99 10.13
N GLU A 19 24.34 -64.56 9.81
CA GLU A 19 24.08 -65.13 8.48
C GLU A 19 24.20 -64.06 7.39
N ALA A 20 23.65 -62.86 7.64
CA ALA A 20 23.76 -61.75 6.69
C ALA A 20 25.22 -61.36 6.40
N ILE A 21 26.10 -61.42 7.41
CA ILE A 21 27.54 -61.15 7.26
C ILE A 21 28.23 -62.24 6.43
N VAL A 22 27.88 -63.51 6.64
CA VAL A 22 28.40 -64.63 5.84
C VAL A 22 27.95 -64.50 4.38
N ILE A 23 26.68 -64.17 4.15
CA ILE A 23 26.12 -63.99 2.81
C ILE A 23 26.77 -62.79 2.09
N ALA A 24 26.96 -61.68 2.78
CA ALA A 24 27.66 -60.52 2.23
C ALA A 24 29.11 -60.86 1.82
N TRP A 25 29.81 -61.66 2.64
CA TRP A 25 31.15 -62.13 2.33
C TRP A 25 31.19 -63.10 1.13
N LEU A 26 30.21 -64.00 1.01
CA LEU A 26 30.10 -64.91 -0.13
C LEU A 26 29.87 -64.16 -1.46
N ASN A 27 29.10 -63.08 -1.43
CA ASN A 27 28.78 -62.27 -2.61
C ASN A 27 29.86 -61.23 -2.96
N ALA A 28 30.78 -60.94 -2.05
CA ALA A 28 31.81 -59.94 -2.25
C ALA A 28 32.89 -60.35 -3.28
N ASP A 29 33.15 -61.65 -3.44
CA ASP A 29 34.19 -62.16 -4.36
C ASP A 29 33.88 -63.61 -4.79
N GLU A 30 34.04 -63.91 -6.09
CA GLU A 30 33.86 -65.25 -6.65
C GLU A 30 34.77 -66.30 -5.99
N ARG A 31 35.94 -65.89 -5.50
CA ARG A 31 36.88 -66.75 -4.77
C ARG A 31 36.32 -67.23 -3.43
N ASN A 32 35.52 -66.40 -2.75
CA ASN A 32 34.87 -66.76 -1.49
C ASN A 32 33.82 -67.85 -1.72
N MET A 33 33.06 -67.73 -2.81
CA MET A 33 32.10 -68.74 -3.22
C MET A 33 32.79 -70.07 -3.55
N LYS A 34 33.90 -70.05 -4.30
CA LYS A 34 34.69 -71.25 -4.61
C LYS A 34 35.26 -71.90 -3.35
N TYR A 35 35.76 -71.11 -2.41
CA TYR A 35 36.25 -71.60 -1.12
C TYR A 35 35.13 -72.25 -0.29
N PHE A 36 33.97 -71.62 -0.22
CA PHE A 36 32.81 -72.17 0.48
C PHE A 36 32.30 -73.47 -0.15
N ALA A 37 32.23 -73.53 -1.49
CA ALA A 37 31.86 -74.74 -2.21
C ALA A 37 32.84 -75.90 -1.94
N MET A 38 34.15 -75.61 -1.92
CA MET A 38 35.18 -76.58 -1.55
C MET A 38 35.04 -77.06 -0.11
N LEU A 39 34.80 -76.13 0.84
CA LEU A 39 34.61 -76.46 2.25
C LEU A 39 33.37 -77.35 2.46
N LYS A 40 32.26 -77.05 1.79
CA LYS A 40 31.03 -77.85 1.83
C LYS A 40 31.27 -79.25 1.24
N ALA A 41 31.95 -79.34 0.09
CA ALA A 41 32.29 -80.61 -0.54
C ALA A 41 33.17 -81.48 0.38
N LEU A 42 34.13 -80.87 1.07
CA LEU A 42 35.02 -81.56 2.01
C LEU A 42 34.26 -82.07 3.24
N LEU A 43 33.32 -81.28 3.78
CA LEU A 43 32.47 -81.71 4.89
C LEU A 43 31.64 -82.94 4.49
N ILE A 44 31.00 -82.88 3.32
CA ILE A 44 30.20 -83.99 2.79
C ILE A 44 31.07 -85.23 2.60
N ALA A 45 32.28 -85.09 2.06
CA ALA A 45 33.23 -86.18 1.89
C ALA A 45 33.65 -86.82 3.23
N GLN A 46 33.85 -86.01 4.27
CA GLN A 46 34.18 -86.50 5.61
C GLN A 46 33.02 -87.25 6.27
N SER A 47 31.78 -86.92 5.89
CA SER A 47 30.57 -87.61 6.35
C SER A 47 30.23 -88.87 5.54
N MET A 48 31.06 -89.28 4.57
CA MET A 48 30.81 -90.48 3.77
C MET A 48 31.24 -91.76 4.51
N PRO A 49 30.40 -92.82 4.54
CA PRO A 49 30.80 -94.12 5.07
C PRO A 49 31.88 -94.77 4.17
N ALA A 50 32.87 -95.42 4.80
CA ALA A 50 34.07 -95.93 4.13
C ALA A 50 33.85 -97.15 3.20
N GLY A 51 32.67 -97.78 3.26
CA GLY A 51 32.26 -98.82 2.30
C GLY A 51 31.32 -98.20 1.27
N GLY A 52 31.70 -98.22 -0.01
CA GLY A 52 30.96 -97.58 -1.09
C GLY A 52 29.43 -97.82 -1.06
N VAL A 53 28.69 -96.79 -1.48
CA VAL A 53 27.22 -96.68 -1.44
C VAL A 53 26.57 -97.92 -2.07
N THR A 54 25.93 -98.77 -1.27
CA THR A 54 25.34 -100.03 -1.76
C THR A 54 23.87 -100.24 -1.41
N THR A 55 23.15 -99.22 -0.91
CA THR A 55 21.70 -99.32 -0.76
C THR A 55 20.91 -98.10 -1.24
N ARG A 56 19.74 -98.36 -1.85
CA ARG A 56 18.77 -97.35 -2.35
C ARG A 56 18.31 -96.38 -1.24
N GLY A 57 18.38 -96.79 0.03
CA GLY A 57 18.12 -95.97 1.21
C GLY A 57 19.18 -94.89 1.47
N GLU A 58 20.46 -95.20 1.24
CA GLU A 58 21.58 -94.24 1.41
C GLU A 58 21.61 -93.23 0.28
N VAL A 59 21.26 -93.65 -0.95
CA VAL A 59 21.04 -92.74 -2.08
C VAL A 59 19.86 -91.78 -1.81
N ASN A 60 18.81 -92.24 -1.12
CA ASN A 60 17.69 -91.38 -0.73
C ASN A 60 18.05 -90.42 0.42
N ALA A 61 18.84 -90.84 1.40
CA ALA A 61 19.40 -89.95 2.41
C ALA A 61 20.31 -88.89 1.77
N MET A 62 21.10 -89.28 0.76
CA MET A 62 21.92 -88.39 -0.03
C MET A 62 21.09 -87.43 -0.89
N LYS A 63 19.97 -87.89 -1.47
CA LYS A 63 19.00 -87.01 -2.13
C LYS A 63 18.34 -86.03 -1.16
N GLN A 64 18.06 -86.41 0.09
CA GLN A 64 17.52 -85.48 1.09
C GLN A 64 18.55 -84.42 1.54
N ILE A 65 19.83 -84.79 1.67
CA ILE A 65 20.90 -83.83 1.99
C ILE A 65 21.16 -82.89 0.81
N ILE A 66 21.10 -83.39 -0.42
CA ILE A 66 21.22 -82.58 -1.66
C ILE A 66 19.95 -81.74 -1.90
N ALA A 67 18.77 -82.22 -1.48
CA ALA A 67 17.49 -81.52 -1.59
C ALA A 67 17.20 -80.58 -0.41
N SER A 68 18.00 -80.62 0.66
CA SER A 68 18.01 -79.54 1.65
C SER A 68 18.32 -78.23 0.93
N GLU A 69 17.39 -77.28 1.03
CA GLU A 69 17.28 -76.08 0.20
C GLU A 69 18.66 -75.54 -0.22
N THR A 70 18.90 -75.45 -1.54
CA THR A 70 20.14 -74.87 -2.05
C THR A 70 20.36 -73.49 -1.40
N PRO A 71 21.56 -73.18 -0.87
CA PRO A 71 21.85 -71.92 -0.18
C PRO A 71 21.41 -70.69 -0.98
N TRP A 72 21.45 -70.79 -2.32
CA TRP A 72 20.99 -69.76 -3.25
C TRP A 72 19.52 -69.33 -3.08
N GLN A 73 18.60 -70.22 -2.71
CA GLN A 73 17.21 -69.84 -2.46
C GLN A 73 17.04 -69.10 -1.13
N ARG A 74 17.76 -69.52 -0.08
CA ARG A 74 17.78 -68.80 1.20
C ARG A 74 18.43 -67.43 1.08
N ILE A 75 19.57 -67.35 0.38
CA ILE A 75 20.26 -66.09 0.06
C ILE A 75 19.33 -65.16 -0.72
N TYR A 76 18.61 -65.67 -1.71
CA TYR A 76 17.66 -64.89 -2.51
C TYR A 76 16.49 -64.36 -1.66
N ASN A 77 15.91 -65.19 -0.77
CA ASN A 77 14.79 -64.78 0.07
C ASN A 77 15.20 -63.73 1.12
N VAL A 78 16.36 -63.88 1.75
CA VAL A 78 16.90 -62.90 2.70
C VAL A 78 17.28 -61.59 2.00
N ALA A 79 17.94 -61.66 0.85
CA ALA A 79 18.27 -60.47 0.06
C ALA A 79 17.00 -59.75 -0.43
N LYS A 80 15.97 -60.48 -0.85
CA LYS A 80 14.67 -59.91 -1.27
C LYS A 80 13.96 -59.21 -0.11
N GLN A 81 13.98 -59.78 1.10
CA GLN A 81 13.41 -59.14 2.28
C GLN A 81 14.21 -57.88 2.68
N ALA A 82 15.55 -57.94 2.64
CA ALA A 82 16.40 -56.79 2.94
C ALA A 82 16.20 -55.63 1.94
N ILE A 83 16.13 -55.93 0.63
CA ILE A 83 15.84 -54.93 -0.41
C ILE A 83 14.45 -54.33 -0.23
N ALA A 84 13.45 -55.15 0.13
CA ALA A 84 12.09 -54.67 0.41
C ALA A 84 12.05 -53.71 1.62
N ILE A 85 12.79 -54.01 2.69
CA ILE A 85 12.86 -53.15 3.88
C ILE A 85 13.56 -51.82 3.55
N VAL A 86 14.68 -51.85 2.81
CA VAL A 86 15.39 -50.63 2.38
C VAL A 86 14.52 -49.80 1.41
N GLY A 87 13.78 -50.44 0.51
CA GLY A 87 12.83 -49.76 -0.36
C GLY A 87 11.70 -49.08 0.42
N LEU A 88 11.17 -49.74 1.45
CA LEU A 88 10.11 -49.20 2.31
C LEU A 88 10.59 -47.97 3.11
N THR A 89 11.81 -48.03 3.66
CA THR A 89 12.36 -46.90 4.44
C THR A 89 12.63 -45.68 3.55
N ILE A 90 13.16 -45.87 2.34
CA ILE A 90 13.34 -44.80 1.36
C ILE A 90 11.99 -44.20 0.95
N PHE A 91 10.98 -45.04 0.72
CA PHE A 91 9.64 -44.59 0.34
C PHE A 91 8.97 -43.74 1.44
N ILE A 92 9.09 -44.16 2.71
CA ILE A 92 8.59 -43.39 3.86
C ILE A 92 9.31 -42.05 3.98
N LEU A 93 10.64 -42.03 3.79
CA LEU A 93 11.44 -40.80 3.88
C LEU A 93 11.09 -39.81 2.76
N LEU A 94 10.82 -40.31 1.55
CA LEU A 94 10.28 -39.51 0.44
C LEU A 94 8.89 -38.95 0.74
N ILE A 95 8.00 -39.73 1.36
CA ILE A 95 6.68 -39.25 1.76
C ILE A 95 6.81 -38.15 2.83
N ILE A 96 7.63 -38.34 3.86
CA ILE A 96 7.83 -37.36 4.93
C ILE A 96 8.40 -36.06 4.37
N THR A 97 9.42 -36.14 3.51
CA THR A 97 10.01 -34.96 2.87
C THR A 97 9.02 -34.26 1.94
N ASN A 98 8.21 -35.00 1.17
CA ASN A 98 7.20 -34.42 0.29
C ASN A 98 6.06 -33.76 1.09
N ILE A 99 5.62 -34.38 2.20
CA ILE A 99 4.65 -33.79 3.14
C ILE A 99 5.24 -32.54 3.78
N HIS A 100 6.51 -32.57 4.22
CA HIS A 100 7.15 -31.42 4.83
C HIS A 100 7.22 -30.25 3.84
N PHE A 101 7.66 -30.52 2.61
CA PHE A 101 7.70 -29.53 1.53
C PHE A 101 6.30 -29.02 1.17
N TYR A 102 5.29 -29.89 1.11
CA TYR A 102 3.89 -29.51 0.88
C TYR A 102 3.36 -28.60 2.00
N LEU A 103 3.66 -28.91 3.26
CA LEU A 103 3.27 -28.10 4.41
C LEU A 103 4.03 -26.77 4.44
N GLU A 104 5.31 -26.73 4.06
CA GLU A 104 6.09 -25.50 3.92
C GLU A 104 5.56 -24.62 2.78
N ALA A 105 5.31 -25.19 1.60
CA ALA A 105 4.68 -24.50 0.49
C ALA A 105 3.30 -23.95 0.89
N ARG A 106 2.52 -24.72 1.66
CA ARG A 106 1.22 -24.27 2.19
C ARG A 106 1.38 -23.15 3.22
N LYS A 107 2.41 -23.17 4.07
CA LYS A 107 2.75 -22.06 4.98
C LYS A 107 3.19 -20.82 4.22
N ALA A 108 3.97 -20.97 3.14
CA ALA A 108 4.38 -19.87 2.27
C ALA A 108 3.19 -19.25 1.51
N GLN A 109 2.15 -20.04 1.23
CA GLN A 109 0.90 -19.57 0.61
C GLN A 109 -0.14 -19.07 1.62
N MET A 110 0.00 -19.45 2.90
CA MET A 110 -0.72 -18.91 4.07
C MET A 110 0.15 -17.95 4.89
N THR A 111 1.00 -17.15 4.23
CA THR A 111 1.25 -15.82 4.77
C THR A 111 -0.08 -15.11 4.74
N ALA A 112 -0.75 -15.06 5.90
CA ALA A 112 -1.89 -14.18 6.09
C ALA A 112 -1.42 -12.81 5.60
N VAL A 113 -2.02 -12.33 4.50
CA VAL A 113 -1.87 -10.93 4.11
C VAL A 113 -2.43 -10.15 5.29
N THR A 114 -1.54 -9.71 6.17
CA THR A 114 -1.87 -8.82 7.26
C THR A 114 -2.52 -7.62 6.60
N LEU A 115 -3.76 -7.28 6.98
CA LEU A 115 -4.49 -6.09 6.53
C LEU A 115 -3.71 -4.76 6.71
N ASN A 116 -2.56 -4.83 7.38
CA ASN A 116 -1.63 -3.73 7.62
C ASN A 116 -0.66 -3.46 6.45
N GLU A 117 -0.63 -4.30 5.40
CA GLU A 117 0.23 -4.09 4.23
C GLU A 117 -0.54 -3.69 2.95
N LEU A 118 -1.79 -3.23 3.07
CA LEU A 118 -2.36 -2.41 2.01
C LEU A 118 -1.55 -1.10 1.96
N PRO A 119 -1.05 -0.67 0.78
CA PRO A 119 -0.40 0.63 0.67
C PRO A 119 -1.34 1.68 1.25
N ASP A 120 -0.79 2.53 2.11
CA ASP A 120 -1.45 3.66 2.78
C ASP A 120 -2.52 4.22 1.83
N GLY A 121 -3.80 4.00 2.17
CA GLY A 121 -4.89 3.88 1.19
C GLY A 121 -4.86 4.93 0.08
N TYR A 122 -5.13 4.51 -1.17
CA TYR A 122 -5.10 5.36 -2.36
C TYR A 122 -5.67 6.76 -2.05
N LYS A 123 -4.85 7.80 -2.26
CA LYS A 123 -5.27 9.20 -2.08
C LYS A 123 -5.89 9.70 -3.37
N HIS A 124 -7.10 10.23 -3.27
CA HIS A 124 -7.77 10.96 -4.33
C HIS A 124 -7.25 12.39 -4.37
N THR A 125 -6.92 12.86 -5.57
CA THR A 125 -6.54 14.25 -5.81
C THR A 125 -7.54 14.85 -6.79
N ILE A 126 -8.24 15.90 -6.36
CA ILE A 126 -9.17 16.64 -7.21
C ILE A 126 -8.66 18.07 -7.32
N TYR A 127 -8.59 18.59 -8.54
CA TYR A 127 -8.22 19.96 -8.81
C TYR A 127 -9.27 20.64 -9.69
N THR A 128 -9.31 21.97 -9.62
CA THR A 128 -10.20 22.83 -10.38
C THR A 128 -9.36 23.86 -11.12
N GLU A 129 -9.65 24.06 -12.40
CA GLU A 129 -9.05 25.14 -13.18
C GLU A 129 -9.65 26.50 -12.79
N LYS A 130 -9.05 27.60 -13.23
CA LYS A 130 -9.67 28.93 -13.12
C LYS A 130 -11.05 28.91 -13.81
N GLY A 131 -12.05 29.56 -13.22
CA GLY A 131 -13.42 29.60 -13.73
C GLY A 131 -14.28 28.37 -13.43
N VAL A 132 -13.71 27.33 -12.81
CA VAL A 132 -14.42 26.08 -12.49
C VAL A 132 -14.57 25.93 -10.98
N LYS A 133 -15.75 25.52 -10.52
CA LYS A 133 -16.01 25.14 -9.13
C LYS A 133 -16.44 23.68 -9.07
N ALA A 134 -16.05 22.97 -8.02
CA ALA A 134 -16.41 21.56 -7.85
C ALA A 134 -17.13 21.33 -6.51
N ARG A 135 -18.09 20.40 -6.51
CA ARG A 135 -18.71 19.87 -5.29
C ARG A 135 -18.24 18.45 -5.09
N ILE A 136 -17.70 18.18 -3.91
CA ILE A 136 -17.06 16.91 -3.58
C ILE A 136 -17.69 16.40 -2.29
N MET A 137 -18.02 15.11 -2.28
CA MET A 137 -18.41 14.41 -1.06
C MET A 137 -17.23 13.55 -0.60
N LEU A 138 -16.78 13.78 0.62
CA LEU A 138 -15.69 13.01 1.23
C LEU A 138 -16.19 11.65 1.74
N PRO A 139 -15.30 10.68 2.02
CA PRO A 139 -15.68 9.34 2.48
C PRO A 139 -16.48 9.31 3.80
N ASP A 140 -16.39 10.35 4.62
CA ASP A 140 -17.16 10.53 5.87
C ASP A 140 -18.49 11.30 5.66
N SER A 141 -18.95 11.43 4.42
CA SER A 141 -20.12 12.22 4.02
C SER A 141 -20.00 13.74 4.24
N SER A 142 -18.81 14.24 4.60
CA SER A 142 -18.56 15.68 4.63
C SER A 142 -18.64 16.26 3.22
N ARG A 143 -19.20 17.47 3.08
CA ARG A 143 -19.33 18.14 1.78
C ARG A 143 -18.29 19.24 1.65
N VAL A 144 -17.65 19.31 0.50
CA VAL A 144 -16.67 20.33 0.16
C VAL A 144 -17.06 21.00 -1.15
N MET A 145 -17.09 22.33 -1.14
CA MET A 145 -17.12 23.13 -2.35
C MET A 145 -15.70 23.65 -2.58
N LEU A 146 -15.15 23.40 -3.76
CA LEU A 146 -13.82 23.84 -4.17
C LEU A 146 -13.97 25.02 -5.14
N ASN A 147 -13.27 26.14 -4.89
CA ASN A 147 -13.27 27.32 -5.74
C ASN A 147 -12.27 27.19 -6.90
N GLY A 148 -12.30 28.09 -7.87
CA GLY A 148 -11.39 28.06 -9.02
C GLY A 148 -9.91 28.05 -8.64
N ASN A 149 -9.10 27.35 -9.45
CA ASN A 149 -7.66 27.20 -9.24
C ASN A 149 -7.29 26.56 -7.89
N SER A 150 -8.10 25.60 -7.41
CA SER A 150 -7.87 24.97 -6.10
C SER A 150 -7.73 23.46 -6.23
N LYS A 151 -7.12 22.84 -5.22
CA LYS A 151 -6.81 21.40 -5.14
C LYS A 151 -7.14 20.87 -3.76
N ILE A 152 -7.72 19.67 -3.72
CA ILE A 152 -7.93 18.89 -2.51
C ILE A 152 -7.31 17.50 -2.67
N VAL A 153 -6.69 16.99 -1.59
CA VAL A 153 -6.20 15.62 -1.50
C VAL A 153 -6.79 14.95 -0.25
N PHE A 154 -7.36 13.76 -0.41
CA PHE A 154 -7.99 13.00 0.68
C PHE A 154 -7.88 11.48 0.41
N PRO A 155 -7.85 10.61 1.43
CA PRO A 155 -7.77 9.17 1.23
C PRO A 155 -9.10 8.59 0.73
N ASP A 156 -9.08 7.39 0.14
CA ASP A 156 -10.29 6.65 -0.20
C ASP A 156 -11.20 6.40 1.02
N ARG A 157 -10.58 6.20 2.19
CA ARG A 157 -11.27 6.03 3.48
C ARG A 157 -10.44 6.67 4.59
N PHE A 158 -11.11 7.26 5.57
CA PHE A 158 -10.44 7.77 6.77
C PHE A 158 -10.19 6.62 7.76
N ILE A 159 -8.92 6.26 7.94
CA ILE A 159 -8.46 5.21 8.85
C ILE A 159 -7.73 5.86 10.03
N GLY A 160 -7.90 5.30 11.22
CA GLY A 160 -7.21 5.77 12.43
C GLY A 160 -7.96 6.86 13.19
N PRO A 161 -7.24 7.63 14.04
CA PRO A 161 -7.86 8.55 15.00
C PRO A 161 -8.25 9.91 14.38
N THR A 162 -7.82 10.22 13.16
CA THR A 162 -8.04 11.52 12.50
C THR A 162 -8.52 11.36 11.07
N ARG A 163 -9.18 12.39 10.53
CA ARG A 163 -9.60 12.49 9.13
C ARG A 163 -8.72 13.52 8.42
N GLU A 164 -7.67 13.09 7.75
CA GLU A 164 -6.71 14.02 7.14
C GLU A 164 -7.10 14.41 5.71
N VAL A 165 -7.12 15.71 5.44
CA VAL A 165 -7.29 16.28 4.11
C VAL A 165 -6.28 17.40 3.89
N PHE A 166 -5.85 17.58 2.64
CA PHE A 166 -4.96 18.66 2.25
C PHE A 166 -5.64 19.60 1.25
N ILE A 167 -5.44 20.91 1.40
CA ILE A 167 -6.00 21.96 0.53
C ILE A 167 -4.91 22.91 0.03
N ALA A 168 -4.92 23.17 -1.27
CA ALA A 168 -4.27 24.33 -1.87
C ALA A 168 -5.35 25.15 -2.60
N GLY A 169 -5.39 26.46 -2.36
CA GLY A 169 -6.44 27.34 -2.88
C GLY A 169 -7.60 27.57 -1.91
N GLU A 170 -8.83 27.70 -2.40
CA GLU A 170 -9.99 28.07 -1.60
C GLU A 170 -11.10 27.01 -1.61
N ALA A 171 -11.60 26.69 -0.41
CA ALA A 171 -12.59 25.66 -0.21
C ALA A 171 -13.55 26.03 0.93
N TYR A 172 -14.80 25.62 0.78
CA TYR A 172 -15.83 25.69 1.81
C TYR A 172 -16.20 24.29 2.25
N PHE A 173 -16.22 24.08 3.56
CA PHE A 173 -16.43 22.78 4.19
C PHE A 173 -17.71 22.76 5.01
N GLU A 174 -18.48 21.70 4.84
CA GLU A 174 -19.53 21.25 5.75
C GLU A 174 -19.13 19.88 6.30
N VAL A 175 -18.43 19.89 7.43
CA VAL A 175 -17.85 18.68 8.02
C VAL A 175 -18.90 17.92 8.83
N THR A 176 -19.07 16.64 8.52
CA THR A 176 -19.90 15.72 9.30
C THR A 176 -19.38 15.65 10.73
N SER A 177 -20.29 15.76 11.70
CA SER A 177 -19.95 15.74 13.12
C SER A 177 -19.40 14.37 13.53
N ASP A 178 -18.18 14.35 14.06
CA ASP A 178 -17.53 13.18 14.66
C ASP A 178 -16.68 13.69 15.83
N SER A 179 -17.16 13.42 17.05
CA SER A 179 -16.51 13.89 18.28
C SER A 179 -15.28 13.07 18.64
N LEU A 180 -15.08 11.89 18.06
CA LEU A 180 -13.96 11.01 18.34
C LEU A 180 -12.81 11.26 17.38
N ARG A 181 -13.12 11.39 16.08
CA ARG A 181 -12.11 11.57 15.02
C ARG A 181 -12.18 12.97 14.41
N PRO A 182 -11.33 13.91 14.83
CA PRO A 182 -11.32 15.24 14.25
C PRO A 182 -10.85 15.20 12.79
N MET A 183 -11.35 16.14 11.98
CA MET A 183 -10.84 16.40 10.65
C MET A 183 -9.69 17.40 10.72
N MET A 184 -8.58 17.02 10.10
CA MET A 184 -7.32 17.75 10.06
C MET A 184 -7.12 18.27 8.64
N VAL A 185 -7.35 19.58 8.46
CA VAL A 185 -7.15 20.24 7.17
C VAL A 185 -5.77 20.88 7.14
N SER A 186 -4.85 20.28 6.40
CA SER A 186 -3.53 20.85 6.15
C SER A 186 -3.58 21.73 4.90
N THR A 187 -2.86 22.84 4.90
CA THR A 187 -2.87 23.77 3.76
C THR A 187 -1.51 23.98 3.12
N ALA A 188 -1.49 24.38 1.85
CA ALA A 188 -0.26 24.72 1.13
C ALA A 188 0.48 25.93 1.75
N LYS A 189 -0.25 26.82 2.44
CA LYS A 189 0.30 27.92 3.25
C LYS A 189 0.83 27.50 4.63
N ASN A 190 1.10 26.21 4.84
CA ASN A 190 1.73 25.67 6.05
C ASN A 190 1.00 26.01 7.35
N PHE A 191 -0.34 25.98 7.33
CA PHE A 191 -1.14 25.97 8.55
C PHE A 191 -2.09 24.78 8.55
N LYS A 192 -2.46 24.33 9.75
CA LYS A 192 -3.35 23.18 9.93
C LYS A 192 -4.53 23.58 10.78
N VAL A 193 -5.72 23.19 10.36
CA VAL A 193 -6.99 23.44 11.04
C VAL A 193 -7.58 22.12 11.51
N GLU A 194 -7.92 22.04 12.79
CA GLU A 194 -8.65 20.93 13.38
C GLU A 194 -10.13 21.32 13.60
N VAL A 195 -11.03 20.45 13.17
CA VAL A 195 -12.50 20.60 13.32
C VAL A 195 -13.18 19.27 13.64
N ARG A 196 -14.36 19.31 14.29
CA ARG A 196 -15.10 18.09 14.70
C ARG A 196 -16.54 17.99 14.19
N GLY A 197 -17.01 18.99 13.44
CA GLY A 197 -18.42 19.11 13.02
C GLY A 197 -18.73 20.56 12.72
N THR A 198 -17.92 21.14 11.84
CA THR A 198 -17.79 22.59 11.67
C THR A 198 -18.10 22.94 10.23
N THR A 199 -18.82 24.04 10.05
CA THR A 199 -18.98 24.69 8.76
C THR A 199 -18.03 25.89 8.70
N PHE A 200 -17.13 25.90 7.73
CA PHE A 200 -16.08 26.91 7.65
C PHE A 200 -15.54 27.08 6.22
N GLY A 201 -14.86 28.19 5.97
CA GLY A 201 -14.07 28.44 4.76
C GLY A 201 -12.58 28.40 5.02
N ILE A 202 -11.81 27.98 4.02
CA ILE A 202 -10.36 28.12 3.96
C ILE A 202 -9.98 28.79 2.65
N LYS A 203 -9.09 29.78 2.70
CA LYS A 203 -8.38 30.36 1.54
C LYS A 203 -6.89 30.24 1.82
N ALA A 204 -6.18 29.49 0.98
CA ALA A 204 -4.77 29.16 1.14
C ALA A 204 -4.11 28.96 -0.23
N TYR A 205 -4.23 29.95 -1.10
CA TYR A 205 -3.51 30.01 -2.38
C TYR A 205 -2.02 30.35 -2.14
N ASP A 206 -1.11 29.77 -2.91
CA ASP A 206 0.33 30.00 -2.72
C ASP A 206 0.74 31.45 -3.06
N ASP A 207 0.09 32.03 -4.08
CA ASP A 207 0.29 33.38 -4.62
C ASP A 207 -0.40 34.50 -3.82
N ASP A 208 -1.14 34.18 -2.75
CA ASP A 208 -1.74 35.18 -1.86
C ASP A 208 -0.76 35.62 -0.73
N ASP A 209 -0.94 36.81 -0.16
CA ASP A 209 -0.07 37.29 0.95
C ASP A 209 -0.37 36.63 2.29
N PHE A 210 -1.58 36.06 2.43
CA PHE A 210 -2.07 35.47 3.65
C PHE A 210 -2.98 34.28 3.37
N GLY A 211 -3.03 33.36 4.32
CA GLY A 211 -4.08 32.35 4.43
C GLY A 211 -5.21 32.87 5.30
N ARG A 212 -6.42 32.35 5.10
CA ARG A 212 -7.60 32.68 5.90
C ARG A 212 -8.38 31.43 6.25
N ALA A 213 -8.85 31.34 7.49
CA ALA A 213 -9.79 30.32 7.94
C ALA A 213 -10.98 31.01 8.62
N THR A 214 -12.19 30.83 8.09
CA THR A 214 -13.38 31.59 8.48
C THR A 214 -14.45 30.67 9.06
N LEU A 215 -14.91 30.93 10.28
CA LEU A 215 -15.90 30.11 10.98
C LEU A 215 -17.33 30.55 10.66
N LEU A 216 -18.21 29.61 10.29
CA LEU A 216 -19.66 29.85 10.24
C LEU A 216 -20.42 29.15 11.37
N LYS A 217 -20.07 27.90 11.67
CA LYS A 217 -20.74 27.10 12.68
C LYS A 217 -19.78 26.08 13.25
N GLY A 218 -19.81 25.88 14.56
CA GLY A 218 -18.96 24.90 15.24
C GLY A 218 -17.71 25.55 15.83
N ARG A 219 -16.55 24.92 15.66
CA ARG A 219 -15.27 25.37 16.22
C ARG A 219 -14.14 25.09 15.25
N ILE A 220 -13.20 26.03 15.15
CA ILE A 220 -11.94 25.89 14.42
C ILE A 220 -10.82 25.98 15.45
N ASN A 221 -9.96 24.97 15.48
CA ASN A 221 -8.73 24.99 16.25
C ASN A 221 -7.55 25.13 15.28
N LEU A 222 -6.85 26.27 15.34
CA LEU A 222 -5.66 26.49 14.51
C LEU A 222 -4.43 25.86 15.20
N LEU A 223 -3.77 24.93 14.52
CA LEU A 223 -2.60 24.21 15.06
C LEU A 223 -1.31 24.88 14.59
N LYS A 224 -0.85 25.88 15.36
CA LYS A 224 0.41 26.60 15.13
C LYS A 224 0.99 27.06 16.47
N VAL A 225 2.31 27.12 16.59
CA VAL A 225 3.04 27.44 17.84
C VAL A 225 2.62 28.79 18.44
N ASN A 226 2.20 29.75 17.62
CA ASN A 226 1.75 31.09 18.03
C ASN A 226 0.27 31.33 17.70
N ALA A 227 -0.56 30.28 17.63
CA ALA A 227 -1.99 30.46 17.39
C ALA A 227 -2.62 31.32 18.50
N PRO A 228 -3.51 32.27 18.16
CA PRO A 228 -4.25 33.02 19.16
C PRO A 228 -4.99 32.06 20.09
N THR A 229 -4.90 32.29 21.40
CA THR A 229 -5.69 31.58 22.41
C THR A 229 -7.19 31.94 22.29
N GLU A 230 -7.47 33.09 21.69
CA GLU A 230 -8.82 33.58 21.48
C GLU A 230 -9.56 32.72 20.46
N ARG A 231 -10.76 32.32 20.87
CA ARG A 231 -11.60 31.39 20.13
C ARG A 231 -12.50 32.17 19.19
N LEU A 232 -12.51 31.77 17.92
CA LEU A 232 -13.41 32.39 16.94
C LEU A 232 -14.88 32.19 17.33
N HIS A 233 -15.65 33.27 17.18
CA HIS A 233 -17.09 33.27 17.08
C HIS A 233 -17.54 33.08 15.63
N PRO A 234 -18.75 32.53 15.40
CA PRO A 234 -19.36 32.51 14.07
C PRO A 234 -19.31 33.89 13.40
N GLY A 235 -18.76 33.96 12.19
CA GLY A 235 -18.57 35.22 11.46
C GLY A 235 -17.12 35.66 11.35
N GLU A 236 -16.27 35.24 12.29
CA GLU A 236 -14.89 35.68 12.41
C GLU A 236 -13.91 34.80 11.63
N SER A 237 -12.70 35.33 11.40
CA SER A 237 -11.65 34.61 10.67
C SER A 237 -10.28 34.74 11.31
N TYR A 238 -9.48 33.68 11.24
CA TYR A 238 -8.03 33.80 11.38
C TYR A 238 -7.44 34.27 10.05
N ILE A 239 -6.56 35.26 10.08
CA ILE A 239 -5.70 35.69 8.97
C ILE A 239 -4.27 35.29 9.31
N ILE A 240 -3.64 34.46 8.47
CA ILE A 240 -2.31 33.90 8.67
C ILE A 240 -1.37 34.47 7.61
N HIS A 241 -0.53 35.43 7.96
CA HIS A 241 0.41 36.04 7.03
C HIS A 241 1.61 35.11 6.76
N ASN A 242 2.24 35.31 5.58
CA ASN A 242 3.43 34.55 5.18
C ASN A 242 4.61 34.70 6.17
N ASN A 243 4.71 35.82 6.90
CA ASN A 243 5.72 36.05 7.95
C ASN A 243 5.40 35.34 9.28
N GLY A 244 4.34 34.52 9.33
CA GLY A 244 3.94 33.76 10.51
C GLY A 244 3.02 34.50 11.48
N ARG A 245 2.80 35.81 11.27
CA ARG A 245 1.88 36.62 12.07
C ARG A 245 0.44 36.18 11.86
N ILE A 246 -0.33 36.13 12.95
CA ILE A 246 -1.73 35.72 12.94
C ILE A 246 -2.57 36.86 13.50
N GLU A 247 -3.62 37.22 12.79
CA GLU A 247 -4.62 38.19 13.22
C GLU A 247 -5.99 37.54 13.27
N VAL A 248 -6.87 38.10 14.10
CA VAL A 248 -8.30 37.76 14.09
C VAL A 248 -9.04 38.90 13.40
N ASP A 249 -9.72 38.59 12.30
CA ASP A 249 -10.67 39.50 11.66
C ASP A 249 -12.02 39.35 12.37
N LEU A 250 -12.26 40.26 13.31
CA LEU A 250 -13.48 40.38 14.11
C LEU A 250 -14.65 41.00 13.34
N GLY A 251 -14.47 41.37 12.07
CA GLY A 251 -15.52 42.03 11.31
C GLY A 251 -16.76 41.14 11.22
N GLU A 252 -17.91 41.65 11.68
CA GLU A 252 -19.23 41.00 11.58
C GLU A 252 -19.60 40.56 10.14
N ASN A 253 -18.86 41.08 9.14
CA ASN A 253 -18.97 40.75 7.72
C ASN A 253 -17.83 39.89 7.14
N ALA A 254 -16.85 39.42 7.93
CA ALA A 254 -15.71 38.65 7.42
C ALA A 254 -16.17 37.34 6.76
N ALA A 255 -17.06 36.58 7.41
CA ALA A 255 -17.73 35.42 6.81
C ALA A 255 -18.59 35.78 5.60
N LYS A 256 -19.35 36.89 5.67
CA LYS A 256 -20.21 37.34 4.57
C LYS A 256 -19.42 37.61 3.29
N ARG A 257 -18.23 38.21 3.42
CA ARG A 257 -17.32 38.50 2.29
C ARG A 257 -16.58 37.26 1.81
N SER A 258 -15.88 36.59 2.71
CA SER A 258 -15.01 35.44 2.37
C SER A 258 -15.76 34.25 1.80
N LEU A 259 -17.06 34.10 2.11
CA LEU A 259 -17.88 32.98 1.67
C LEU A 259 -18.97 33.38 0.69
N ALA A 260 -18.96 34.65 0.26
CA ALA A 260 -19.88 35.17 -0.76
C ALA A 260 -19.85 34.31 -2.03
N TRP A 261 -18.67 33.80 -2.40
CA TRP A 261 -18.44 33.04 -3.62
C TRP A 261 -19.22 31.72 -3.67
N VAL A 262 -19.50 31.13 -2.51
CA VAL A 262 -20.32 29.90 -2.36
C VAL A 262 -21.75 30.17 -2.81
N LYS A 263 -22.23 31.40 -2.62
CA LYS A 263 -23.54 31.89 -3.05
C LYS A 263 -23.48 32.60 -4.41
N GLY A 264 -22.38 32.44 -5.15
CA GLY A 264 -22.21 33.09 -6.45
C GLY A 264 -22.06 34.60 -6.37
N LYS A 265 -21.43 35.14 -5.31
CA LYS A 265 -21.19 36.59 -5.18
C LYS A 265 -19.71 36.87 -4.97
N MET A 266 -19.24 38.02 -5.47
CA MET A 266 -17.94 38.60 -5.12
C MET A 266 -18.20 39.93 -4.41
N ILE A 267 -17.58 40.12 -3.24
CA ILE A 267 -17.75 41.33 -2.44
C ILE A 267 -16.36 41.91 -2.18
N PHE A 268 -16.13 43.12 -2.68
CA PHE A 268 -14.94 43.90 -2.48
C PHE A 268 -15.29 45.14 -1.65
N GLU A 269 -14.52 45.40 -0.60
CA GLU A 269 -14.67 46.58 0.24
C GLU A 269 -13.28 47.17 0.44
N ASN A 270 -13.05 48.37 -0.10
CA ASN A 270 -11.75 49.05 -0.05
C ASN A 270 -10.58 48.14 -0.47
N THR A 271 -10.82 47.28 -1.45
CA THR A 271 -9.86 46.23 -1.86
C THR A 271 -8.99 46.77 -3.01
N PRO A 272 -7.66 46.73 -2.91
CA PRO A 272 -6.80 47.18 -4.00
C PRO A 272 -7.00 46.31 -5.26
N LEU A 273 -6.87 46.95 -6.42
CA LEU A 273 -7.20 46.37 -7.72
C LEU A 273 -6.35 45.15 -8.05
N ASP A 274 -5.10 45.09 -7.59
CA ASP A 274 -4.24 43.90 -7.71
C ASP A 274 -4.94 42.62 -7.20
N ARG A 275 -5.59 42.68 -6.05
CA ARG A 275 -6.34 41.56 -5.44
C ARG A 275 -7.65 41.30 -6.17
N VAL A 276 -8.35 42.35 -6.58
CA VAL A 276 -9.58 42.24 -7.38
C VAL A 276 -9.29 41.51 -8.69
N ILE A 277 -8.18 41.85 -9.36
CA ILE A 277 -7.75 41.20 -10.59
C ILE A 277 -7.55 39.70 -10.38
N ILE A 278 -6.79 39.30 -9.36
CA ILE A 278 -6.53 37.89 -9.05
C ILE A 278 -7.84 37.13 -8.83
N ASP A 279 -8.78 37.69 -8.05
CA ASP A 279 -10.07 37.05 -7.80
C ASP A 279 -10.94 36.98 -9.08
N LEU A 280 -10.90 38.00 -9.96
CA LEU A 280 -11.58 37.99 -11.27
C LEU A 280 -11.00 36.94 -12.22
N GLU A 281 -9.67 36.81 -12.29
CA GLU A 281 -9.02 35.77 -13.09
C GLU A 281 -9.45 34.38 -12.65
N ARG A 282 -9.44 34.12 -11.33
CA ARG A 282 -9.87 32.85 -10.73
C ARG A 282 -11.36 32.59 -10.96
N TRP A 283 -12.20 33.62 -10.97
CA TRP A 283 -13.64 33.49 -11.14
C TRP A 283 -14.06 33.26 -12.59
N TYR A 284 -13.42 33.91 -13.57
CA TYR A 284 -13.82 33.86 -14.98
C TYR A 284 -12.90 33.02 -15.87
N GLY A 285 -11.74 32.57 -15.39
CA GLY A 285 -10.81 31.81 -16.21
C GLY A 285 -10.14 32.65 -17.30
N ILE A 286 -9.78 33.89 -16.94
CA ILE A 286 -9.16 34.89 -17.82
C ILE A 286 -7.79 35.30 -17.30
N ASP A 287 -7.01 35.94 -18.17
CA ASP A 287 -5.75 36.60 -17.83
C ASP A 287 -5.91 38.12 -17.98
N ILE A 288 -5.54 38.88 -16.94
CA ILE A 288 -5.59 40.34 -16.94
C ILE A 288 -4.17 40.89 -16.88
N ILE A 289 -3.79 41.63 -17.93
CA ILE A 289 -2.49 42.29 -18.04
C ILE A 289 -2.65 43.76 -17.68
N VAL A 290 -1.84 44.25 -16.75
CA VAL A 290 -1.84 45.66 -16.36
C VAL A 290 -0.64 46.37 -16.98
N LYS A 291 -0.90 47.38 -17.82
CA LYS A 291 0.14 48.20 -18.46
C LYS A 291 0.70 49.27 -17.53
N ASP A 292 -0.18 49.90 -16.74
CA ASP A 292 0.17 51.00 -15.84
C ASP A 292 0.07 50.54 -14.38
N PRO A 293 1.17 50.18 -13.71
CA PRO A 293 1.13 49.64 -12.35
C PRO A 293 0.48 50.57 -11.31
N VAL A 294 0.37 51.87 -11.60
CA VAL A 294 -0.28 52.86 -10.73
C VAL A 294 -1.73 52.47 -10.41
N ILE A 295 -2.45 51.85 -11.36
CA ILE A 295 -3.86 51.49 -11.15
C ILE A 295 -4.03 50.32 -10.16
N LEU A 296 -2.99 49.51 -9.91
CA LEU A 296 -3.03 48.36 -9.01
C LEU A 296 -3.41 48.76 -7.57
N ASN A 297 -3.10 49.98 -7.17
CA ASN A 297 -3.41 50.51 -5.84
C ASN A 297 -4.82 51.10 -5.74
N TYR A 298 -5.58 51.21 -6.84
CA TYR A 298 -6.94 51.74 -6.81
C TYR A 298 -7.83 50.86 -5.94
N LYS A 299 -8.60 51.51 -5.07
CA LYS A 299 -9.46 50.82 -4.10
C LYS A 299 -10.84 50.62 -4.71
N ILE A 300 -11.27 49.38 -4.78
CA ILE A 300 -12.56 48.99 -5.32
C ILE A 300 -13.48 48.60 -4.16
N THR A 301 -14.69 49.17 -4.18
CA THR A 301 -15.80 48.78 -3.32
C THR A 301 -16.98 48.44 -4.22
N ALA A 302 -17.29 47.15 -4.33
CA ALA A 302 -18.33 46.65 -5.23
C ALA A 302 -18.85 45.30 -4.77
N THR A 303 -20.09 44.97 -5.16
CA THR A 303 -20.64 43.63 -5.02
C THR A 303 -21.13 43.15 -6.37
N PHE A 304 -20.54 42.06 -6.86
CA PHE A 304 -20.95 41.38 -8.08
C PHE A 304 -21.71 40.09 -7.69
N ARG A 305 -22.74 39.76 -8.47
CA ARG A 305 -23.57 38.57 -8.30
C ARG A 305 -23.50 37.73 -9.58
N ASN A 306 -24.05 38.25 -10.67
CA ASN A 306 -24.21 37.51 -11.93
C ASN A 306 -23.75 38.33 -13.15
N GLU A 307 -23.01 39.41 -12.94
CA GLU A 307 -22.47 40.22 -14.02
C GLU A 307 -21.44 39.40 -14.82
N SER A 308 -21.42 39.60 -16.14
CA SER A 308 -20.35 39.08 -17.00
C SER A 308 -19.06 39.87 -16.79
N ILE A 309 -17.93 39.29 -17.18
CA ILE A 309 -16.64 40.00 -17.11
C ILE A 309 -16.67 41.33 -17.87
N THR A 310 -17.34 41.39 -19.03
CA THR A 310 -17.47 42.62 -19.81
C THR A 310 -18.24 43.69 -19.05
N GLN A 311 -19.35 43.32 -18.41
CA GLN A 311 -20.11 44.26 -17.57
C GLN A 311 -19.28 44.77 -16.38
N ILE A 312 -18.48 43.91 -15.75
CA ILE A 312 -17.58 44.33 -14.67
C ILE A 312 -16.52 45.30 -15.21
N MET A 313 -15.93 45.02 -16.36
CA MET A 313 -14.93 45.90 -16.97
C MET A 313 -15.52 47.23 -17.41
N ASP A 314 -16.73 47.24 -17.96
CA ASP A 314 -17.48 48.47 -18.26
C ASP A 314 -17.73 49.27 -16.98
N MET A 315 -18.18 48.63 -15.89
CA MET A 315 -18.38 49.30 -14.60
C MET A 315 -17.08 49.87 -14.04
N LEU A 316 -15.96 49.14 -14.12
CA LEU A 316 -14.65 49.64 -13.71
C LEU A 316 -14.25 50.83 -14.60
N GLN A 317 -14.47 50.76 -15.90
CA GLN A 317 -14.21 51.85 -16.83
C GLN A 317 -15.07 53.10 -16.50
N TYR A 318 -16.33 52.94 -16.11
CA TYR A 318 -17.18 54.09 -15.78
C TYR A 318 -16.88 54.69 -14.41
N THR A 319 -16.55 53.86 -13.42
CA THR A 319 -16.42 54.30 -12.02
C THR A 319 -14.97 54.58 -11.60
N SER A 320 -13.99 54.18 -12.40
CA SER A 320 -12.57 54.40 -12.15
C SER A 320 -11.85 54.94 -13.39
N PHE A 321 -10.70 55.58 -13.17
CA PHE A 321 -9.85 56.10 -14.26
C PHE A 321 -9.04 54.98 -14.94
N ILE A 322 -9.74 53.90 -15.33
CA ILE A 322 -9.18 52.73 -15.99
C ILE A 322 -9.81 52.63 -17.38
N GLU A 323 -9.01 52.22 -18.36
CA GLU A 323 -9.45 51.76 -19.67
C GLU A 323 -9.10 50.28 -19.81
N TYR A 324 -9.93 49.55 -20.53
CA TYR A 324 -9.66 48.16 -20.85
C TYR A 324 -9.76 47.88 -22.34
N SER A 325 -9.05 46.85 -22.78
CA SER A 325 -9.21 46.26 -24.10
C SER A 325 -9.26 44.75 -23.99
N MET A 326 -10.11 44.11 -24.80
CA MET A 326 -10.24 42.66 -24.85
C MET A 326 -9.45 42.08 -26.01
N GLY A 327 -8.72 41.00 -25.75
CA GLY A 327 -8.09 40.20 -26.79
C GLY A 327 -9.10 39.43 -27.63
N LYS A 328 -8.69 38.98 -28.82
CA LYS A 328 -9.54 38.29 -29.81
C LYS A 328 -10.35 37.11 -29.24
N ASN A 329 -9.78 36.38 -28.29
CA ASN A 329 -10.41 35.18 -27.71
C ASN A 329 -11.18 35.47 -26.41
N GLN A 330 -11.34 36.74 -26.00
CA GLN A 330 -11.98 37.19 -24.75
C GLN A 330 -11.38 36.61 -23.44
N ARG A 331 -10.34 35.78 -23.53
CA ARG A 331 -9.61 35.21 -22.40
C ARG A 331 -8.50 36.12 -21.87
N ARG A 332 -8.21 37.22 -22.56
CA ARG A 332 -7.16 38.17 -22.18
C ARG A 332 -7.71 39.57 -22.17
N ILE A 333 -7.53 40.26 -21.05
CA ILE A 333 -7.93 41.66 -20.86
C ILE A 333 -6.69 42.47 -20.56
N THR A 334 -6.57 43.65 -21.16
CA THR A 334 -5.47 44.57 -20.86
C THR A 334 -6.03 45.83 -20.22
N LEU A 335 -5.56 46.17 -19.03
CA LEU A 335 -5.93 47.36 -18.28
C LEU A 335 -4.83 48.42 -18.35
N GLN A 336 -5.24 49.68 -18.49
CA GLN A 336 -4.35 50.84 -18.50
C GLN A 336 -5.02 52.04 -17.82
N LYS A 337 -4.24 53.01 -17.38
CA LYS A 337 -4.78 54.25 -16.79
C LYS A 337 -5.42 55.09 -17.90
N ARG A 338 -6.64 55.59 -17.67
CA ARG A 338 -7.26 56.56 -18.57
C ARG A 338 -6.42 57.84 -18.61
N GLN A 339 -6.00 58.24 -19.80
CA GLN A 339 -5.39 59.55 -19.98
C GLN A 339 -6.50 60.60 -19.95
N THR A 340 -6.44 61.54 -19.02
CA THR A 340 -7.27 62.74 -19.07
C THR A 340 -6.79 63.58 -20.26
N CYS A 341 -7.65 63.81 -21.25
CA CYS A 341 -7.36 64.81 -22.28
C CYS A 341 -7.03 66.13 -21.58
N SER A 342 -5.82 66.66 -21.78
CA SER A 342 -5.57 68.06 -21.46
C SER A 342 -6.42 68.88 -22.43
N THR A 343 -7.53 69.43 -21.94
CA THR A 343 -8.12 70.61 -22.55
C THR A 343 -7.07 71.70 -22.43
N HIS A 344 -6.36 71.94 -23.54
CA HIS A 344 -5.49 73.10 -23.73
C HIS A 344 -6.30 74.38 -23.82
#